data_AF-A0A4U9I8Q3-F1
#
_entry.id   AF-A0A4U9I8Q3-F1
#
_cell.length_a   1.000
_cell.length_b   1.000
_cell.length_c   1.000
_cell.angle_alpha   90.00
_cell.angle_beta   90.00
_cell.angle_gamma   90.00
#
_symmetry.space_group_name_H-M   'P 1'
#
loop_
_entity.id
_entity.type
_entity.pdbx_description
1 polymer ?
#
loop_
_entity_poly.entity_id
_entity_poly.type
_entity_poly.pdbx_seq_one_letter_code
_entity_poly.pdbx_strand_id
1 'polypeptide(L)'
;MKRLIVGISGASGAIYGVRLLQVLRDVADVETHLVMSQAARQTLSLETDYSLRDVQALADVVHDARDIAASISSGSFKTTGMVILPCSIKTLSGIVNSYTDTLVDPRR
;
A
#
# COMPACT_ATOMS: atom_id res chain seq x y z
N MET A 1 0.47 -3.13 19.49
CA MET A 1 0.41 -3.29 18.03
C MET A 1 0.60 -1.96 17.31
N LYS A 2 1.63 -1.86 16.49
CA LYS A 2 2.01 -0.71 15.65
C LYS A 2 1.38 -0.88 14.28
N ARG A 3 0.56 0.08 13.85
CA ARG A 3 -0.11 0.03 12.54
C ARG A 3 0.78 0.66 11.48
N LEU A 4 1.08 -0.09 10.41
CA LEU A 4 1.89 0.37 9.29
C LEU A 4 1.08 0.30 8.00
N ILE A 5 0.97 1.41 7.27
CA ILE A 5 0.33 1.43 5.96
C ILE A 5 1.37 1.03 4.91
N VAL A 6 1.01 0.08 4.05
CA VAL A 6 1.83 -0.37 2.92
C VAL A 6 1.09 -0.03 1.63
N GLY A 7 1.59 0.97 0.92
CA GLY A 7 1.14 1.32 -0.43
C GLY A 7 1.96 0.59 -1.50
N ILE A 8 1.30 -0.01 -2.48
CA ILE A 8 1.96 -0.52 -3.69
C ILE A 8 1.42 0.29 -4.88
N SER A 9 2.32 0.90 -5.64
CA SER A 9 1.96 1.70 -6.82
C SER A 9 2.48 1.06 -8.12
N GLY A 10 2.09 1.62 -9.27
CA GLY A 10 2.40 1.07 -10.60
C GLY A 10 3.79 1.42 -11.11
N ALA A 11 4.81 1.23 -10.29
CA ALA A 11 6.21 1.26 -10.72
C ALA A 11 6.76 -0.16 -10.79
N SER A 12 7.83 -0.35 -11.57
CA SER A 12 8.51 -1.64 -11.65
C SER A 12 9.09 -2.06 -10.29
N GLY A 13 9.17 -3.37 -10.07
CA GLY A 13 9.65 -3.97 -8.83
C GLY A 13 8.52 -4.29 -7.86
N ALA A 14 7.36 -4.74 -8.37
CA ALA A 14 6.22 -5.15 -7.52
C ALA A 14 6.62 -6.21 -6.48
N ILE A 15 7.62 -7.05 -6.81
CA ILE A 15 8.19 -8.07 -5.92
C ILE A 15 8.71 -7.51 -4.60
N TYR A 16 9.19 -6.25 -4.55
CA TYR A 16 9.68 -5.65 -3.32
C TYR A 16 8.53 -5.36 -2.34
N GLY A 17 7.38 -4.92 -2.84
CA GLY A 17 6.17 -4.74 -2.03
C GLY A 17 5.66 -6.08 -1.48
N VAL A 18 5.66 -7.12 -2.30
CA VAL A 18 5.31 -8.49 -1.87
C VAL A 18 6.27 -8.97 -0.78
N ARG A 19 7.58 -8.83 -1.01
CA ARG A 19 8.59 -9.29 -0.04
C ARG A 19 8.51 -8.53 1.27
N LEU A 20 8.24 -7.23 1.23
CA LEU A 20 8.01 -6.42 2.42
C LEU A 20 6.85 -6.98 3.26
N LEU A 21 5.70 -7.27 2.64
CA LEU A 21 4.55 -7.85 3.34
C LEU A 21 4.87 -9.21 3.94
N GLN A 22 5.58 -10.08 3.21
CA GLN A 22 6.03 -11.38 3.74
C GLN A 22 6.87 -11.24 5.01
N VAL A 23 7.84 -10.31 5.01
CA VAL A 23 8.70 -10.08 6.17
C VAL A 23 7.94 -9.47 7.33
N LEU A 24 7.04 -8.51 7.07
CA LEU A 24 6.25 -7.85 8.10
C LEU A 24 5.24 -8.79 8.76
N ARG A 25 4.75 -9.81 8.05
CA ARG A 25 3.83 -10.82 8.59
C ARG A 25 4.40 -11.57 9.80
N ASP A 26 5.71 -11.77 9.82
CA ASP A 26 6.40 -12.47 10.91
C ASP A 26 6.74 -11.54 12.09
N VAL A 27 6.41 -10.24 12.00
CA VAL A 27 6.66 -9.26 13.07
C VAL A 27 5.40 -9.12 13.94
N ALA A 28 5.37 -9.85 15.05
CA ALA A 28 4.19 -9.99 15.94
C ALA A 28 3.53 -8.66 16.40
N ASP A 29 4.30 -7.57 16.44
CA ASP A 29 3.82 -6.27 16.93
C ASP A 29 3.42 -5.29 15.82
N VAL A 30 3.38 -5.72 14.56
CA VAL A 30 3.01 -4.89 13.40
C VAL A 30 1.68 -5.37 12.81
N GLU A 31 0.74 -4.43 12.65
CA GLU A 31 -0.52 -4.63 11.89
C GLU A 31 -0.39 -3.87 10.57
N THR A 32 -0.47 -4.59 9.46
CA THR A 32 -0.28 -4.06 8.11
C THR A 32 -1.61 -3.68 7.46
N HIS A 33 -1.67 -2.45 6.94
CA HIS A 33 -2.79 -1.96 6.14
C HIS A 33 -2.35 -1.77 4.69
N LEU A 34 -2.73 -2.70 3.81
CA LEU A 34 -2.37 -2.69 2.40
C LEU A 34 -3.31 -1.81 1.59
N VAL A 35 -2.73 -1.01 0.69
CA VAL A 35 -3.43 -0.28 -0.37
C VAL A 35 -2.69 -0.51 -1.68
N MET A 36 -3.40 -0.93 -2.73
CA MET A 36 -2.81 -1.14 -4.06
C MET A 36 -3.51 -0.29 -5.12
N SER A 37 -2.74 0.50 -5.86
CA SER A 37 -3.27 1.23 -7.02
C SER A 37 -3.68 0.26 -8.13
N GLN A 38 -4.53 0.70 -9.07
CA GLN A 38 -4.88 -0.14 -10.22
C GLN A 38 -3.65 -0.51 -11.06
N ALA A 39 -2.74 0.44 -11.28
CA ALA A 39 -1.51 0.22 -12.03
C ALA A 39 -0.55 -0.76 -11.29
N ALA A 40 -0.57 -0.78 -9.95
CA ALA A 40 0.20 -1.75 -9.16
C ALA A 40 -0.28 -3.18 -9.42
N ARG A 41 -1.61 -3.39 -9.53
CA ARG A 41 -2.19 -4.70 -9.81
C ARG A 41 -1.76 -5.22 -11.19
N GLN A 42 -1.73 -4.33 -12.19
CA GLN A 42 -1.24 -4.66 -13.53
C GLN A 42 0.25 -5.01 -13.50
N THR A 43 1.05 -4.20 -12.82
CA THR A 43 2.51 -4.42 -12.72
C THR A 43 2.81 -5.74 -12.01
N LEU A 44 2.10 -6.05 -10.92
CA LEU A 44 2.21 -7.33 -10.23
C LEU A 44 1.99 -8.51 -11.16
N SER A 45 0.92 -8.48 -11.97
CA SER A 45 0.60 -9.55 -12.92
C SER A 45 1.58 -9.68 -14.09
N LEU A 46 2.34 -8.62 -14.39
CA LEU A 46 3.33 -8.61 -15.47
C LEU A 46 4.71 -9.07 -14.99
N GLU A 47 5.05 -8.81 -13.73
CA GLU A 47 6.41 -9.01 -13.20
C GLU A 47 6.55 -10.24 -12.30
N THR A 48 5.44 -10.82 -11.83
CA THR A 48 5.47 -11.87 -10.82
C THR A 48 4.39 -12.92 -11.04
N ASP A 49 4.60 -14.11 -10.47
CA ASP A 49 3.62 -15.20 -10.47
C ASP A 49 2.54 -15.05 -9.36
N TYR A 50 2.62 -14.00 -8.54
CA TYR A 50 1.64 -13.77 -7.48
C TYR A 50 0.33 -13.23 -8.05
N SER A 51 -0.78 -13.83 -7.65
CA SER A 51 -2.10 -13.23 -7.87
C SER A 51 -2.33 -12.06 -6.92
N LEU A 52 -3.27 -11.18 -7.26
CA LEU A 52 -3.72 -10.13 -6.36
C LEU A 52 -4.16 -10.67 -5.00
N ARG A 53 -4.83 -11.83 -4.99
CA ARG A 53 -5.32 -12.46 -3.75
C ARG A 53 -4.18 -12.94 -2.88
N ASP A 54 -3.12 -13.49 -3.48
CA ASP A 54 -1.94 -13.95 -2.74
C ASP A 54 -1.30 -12.78 -1.98
N VAL A 55 -1.13 -11.64 -2.64
CA VAL A 55 -0.56 -10.44 -2.02
C VAL A 55 -1.48 -9.87 -0.95
N GLN A 56 -2.79 -9.82 -1.20
CA GLN A 56 -3.78 -9.35 -0.23
C GLN A 56 -3.79 -10.23 1.04
N ALA A 57 -3.61 -11.54 0.91
CA ALA A 57 -3.58 -12.48 2.03
C ALA A 57 -2.30 -12.36 2.90
N LEU A 58 -1.30 -11.58 2.47
CA LEU A 58 -0.11 -11.28 3.26
C LEU A 58 -0.33 -10.11 4.23
N ALA A 59 -1.37 -9.30 4.04
CA ALA A 59 -1.67 -8.15 4.88
C ALA A 59 -2.80 -8.44 5.88
N ASP A 60 -2.80 -7.75 7.01
CA ASP A 60 -3.84 -7.90 8.04
C ASP A 60 -5.15 -7.23 7.61
N VAL A 61 -5.05 -6.07 6.96
CA VAL A 61 -6.20 -5.31 6.45
C VAL A 61 -5.90 -4.83 5.04
N VAL A 62 -6.88 -4.92 4.15
CA VAL A 62 -6.79 -4.46 2.76
C VAL A 62 -7.83 -3.38 2.52
N HIS A 63 -7.42 -2.25 1.95
CA HIS A 63 -8.31 -1.15 1.58
C HIS A 63 -8.35 -0.97 0.05
N ASP A 64 -9.53 -0.68 -0.51
CA ASP A 64 -9.62 -0.25 -1.92
C ASP A 64 -9.01 1.15 -2.03
N ALA A 65 -8.12 1.36 -3.01
CA ALA A 65 -7.47 2.65 -3.22
C ALA A 65 -8.44 3.83 -3.45
N ARG A 66 -9.70 3.56 -3.82
CA ARG A 66 -10.76 4.55 -4.03
C ARG A 66 -11.65 4.76 -2.81
N ASP A 67 -11.51 3.95 -1.76
CA ASP A 67 -12.30 4.08 -0.54
C ASP A 67 -11.77 5.21 0.35
N ILE A 68 -12.06 6.45 -0.03
CA ILE A 68 -11.66 7.63 0.74
C ILE A 68 -12.24 7.66 2.17
N ALA A 69 -13.25 6.84 2.48
CA ALA A 69 -13.84 6.72 3.81
C ALA A 69 -13.13 5.68 4.69
N ALA A 70 -12.13 4.97 4.17
CA ALA A 70 -11.35 4.00 4.93
C ALA A 70 -10.69 4.65 6.16
N SER A 71 -10.56 3.88 7.24
CA SER A 71 -9.99 4.39 8.51
C SER A 71 -8.62 5.04 8.35
N ILE A 72 -7.79 4.55 7.42
CA ILE A 72 -6.45 5.07 7.15
C ILE A 72 -6.42 6.48 6.56
N SER A 73 -7.54 6.99 6.01
CA SER A 73 -7.66 8.37 5.53
C SER A 73 -7.82 9.39 6.67
N SER A 74 -8.20 8.92 7.87
CA SER A 74 -8.37 9.78 9.03
C SER A 74 -7.07 9.97 9.83
N GLY A 75 -6.74 11.23 10.17
CA GLY A 75 -5.64 11.55 11.08
C GLY A 75 -5.85 11.11 12.53
N SER A 76 -7.09 10.82 12.94
CA SER A 76 -7.38 10.23 14.26
C SER A 76 -7.00 8.74 14.32
N PHE A 77 -6.91 8.07 13.16
CA PHE A 77 -6.41 6.71 13.06
C PHE A 77 -4.87 6.71 13.16
N LYS A 78 -4.38 6.47 14.37
CA LYS A 78 -2.95 6.46 14.67
C LYS A 78 -2.25 5.30 13.98
N THR A 79 -1.24 5.64 13.19
CA THR A 79 -0.32 4.72 12.53
C THR A 79 1.12 5.15 12.85
N THR A 80 2.05 4.21 12.76
CA THR A 80 3.49 4.48 12.89
C THR A 80 4.06 5.14 11.65
N GLY A 81 3.38 5.02 10.50
CA GLY A 81 3.75 5.67 9.26
C GLY A 81 3.12 4.99 8.05
N MET A 82 3.63 5.35 6.87
CA MET A 82 3.29 4.76 5.59
C MET A 82 4.56 4.54 4.77
N VAL A 83 4.64 3.40 4.12
CA VAL A 83 5.67 3.08 3.12
C VAL A 83 5.01 2.82 1.79
N ILE A 84 5.58 3.35 0.70
CA ILE A 84 5.11 3.09 -0.66
C ILE A 84 6.22 2.37 -1.42
N LEU A 85 6.01 1.11 -1.77
CA LEU A 85 7.04 0.26 -2.38
C LEU A 85 6.43 -0.72 -3.41
N PRO A 86 6.75 -0.59 -4.70
CA PRO A 86 7.48 0.53 -5.32
C PRO A 86 6.61 1.79 -5.41
N CYS A 87 7.25 2.97 -5.49
CA CYS A 87 6.61 4.28 -5.64
C CYS A 87 6.82 4.81 -7.07
N SER A 88 5.72 4.98 -7.81
CA SER A 88 5.72 5.56 -9.16
C SER A 88 5.88 7.07 -9.09
N ILE A 89 6.46 7.65 -10.15
CA ILE A 89 6.59 9.11 -10.26
C ILE A 89 5.21 9.78 -10.16
N LYS A 90 4.16 9.18 -10.74
CA LYS A 90 2.79 9.69 -10.63
C LYS A 90 2.34 9.78 -9.16
N THR A 91 2.55 8.72 -8.38
CA THR A 91 2.21 8.70 -6.95
C THR A 91 3.03 9.72 -6.16
N LEU A 92 4.34 9.76 -6.38
CA LEU A 92 5.23 10.74 -5.72
C LEU A 92 4.81 12.18 -6.03
N SER A 93 4.56 12.51 -7.30
CA SER A 93 4.08 13.82 -7.71
C SER A 93 2.72 14.15 -7.09
N GLY A 94 1.80 13.19 -7.01
CA GLY A 94 0.49 13.37 -6.35
C GLY A 94 0.63 13.71 -4.86
N ILE A 95 1.56 13.05 -4.15
CA ILE A 95 1.86 13.33 -2.75
C ILE A 95 2.47 14.73 -2.59
N VAL A 96 3.51 15.04 -3.36
CA VAL A 96 4.22 16.33 -3.27
C VAL A 96 3.28 17.52 -3.58
N ASN A 97 2.36 17.35 -4.53
CA ASN A 97 1.40 18.39 -4.91
C ASN A 97 0.04 18.26 -4.19
N SER A 98 -0.11 17.32 -3.26
CA SER A 98 -1.32 17.11 -2.47
C SER A 98 -2.60 16.95 -3.30
N TYR A 99 -2.53 16.23 -4.43
CA TYR A 99 -3.70 15.97 -5.27
C TYR A 99 -4.74 15.13 -4.52
N THR A 100 -4.29 14.09 -3.84
CA THR A 100 -5.06 13.31 -2.87
C THR A 100 -6.26 12.62 -3.52
N ASP A 101 -6.01 12.08 -4.69
CA ASP A 101 -7.01 11.43 -5.55
C ASP A 101 -7.32 10.00 -5.08
N THR A 102 -6.40 9.36 -4.35
CA THR A 102 -6.52 7.98 -3.87
C THR A 102 -5.97 7.80 -2.46
N LEU A 103 -6.27 6.67 -1.82
CA LEU A 103 -5.66 6.29 -0.53
C LEU A 103 -4.15 6.03 -0.60
N VAL A 104 -3.58 5.89 -1.81
CA VAL A 104 -2.13 5.69 -1.99
C VAL A 104 -1.37 7.02 -1.85
N ASP A 105 -2.02 8.16 -2.06
CA ASP A 105 -1.51 9.51 -1.87
C ASP A 105 -2.32 10.30 -0.81
N PRO A 106 -2.34 9.85 0.46
CA PRO A 106 -3.24 10.41 1.47
C PRO A 106 -2.82 11.80 1.96
N ARG A 107 -3.81 12.63 2.33
CA ARG A 107 -3.61 13.84 3.16
C ARG A 107 -3.32 13.41 4.59
N ARG A 108 -2.04 13.34 4.99
CA ARG A 108 -1.68 13.21 6.40
C ARG A 108 -0.73 14.32 6.81
#